data_AF-A0AAW1XL81-F1
#
_entry.id   AF-A0AAW1XL81-F1
#
_cell.length_a   1.000
_cell.length_b   1.000
_cell.length_c   1.000
_cell.angle_alpha   90.00
_cell.angle_beta   90.00
_cell.angle_gamma   90.00
#
_symmetry.space_group_name_H-M   'P 1'
#
loop_
_entity.id
_entity.type
_entity.pdbx_description
1 polymer ?
#
loop_
_entity_poly.entity_id
_entity_poly.type
_entity_poly.pdbx_seq_one_letter_code
_entity_poly.pdbx_strand_id
1 'polypeptide(L)'
;MVLTSLSGEILTQKKVPEMCFISTFIDLDQKILFVESPRCQVRLPINFMSNSCNGGREEINLHGQRYEVQVYEKEINIWFSNAVGRPCTLLRYYNLCLNKSKSTDMCRRMQSTLNFSNEAQFLLISEESISDLNNRIKTNVQKGAQGTGGQIDPMRFRPNLVISGGEPYAEDGWRNLKIGNKYFTSLGGCNRCQMINIVLEAGQMWKSNEPLATLASYRREKGKILFGILLKYGKRTVGWDDDDNDEYDPWLQVGQDVHPNID
;
A
#
# COMPACT_ATOMS: atom_id res chain seq x y z
N MET A 1 -10.37 3.20 0.17
CA MET A 1 -11.17 3.95 1.16
C MET A 1 -10.24 4.91 1.89
N VAL A 2 -10.76 5.97 2.50
CA VAL A 2 -9.98 6.96 3.26
C VAL A 2 -10.79 7.42 4.46
N LEU A 3 -10.12 7.84 5.55
CA LEU A 3 -10.77 8.42 6.71
C LEU A 3 -10.65 9.95 6.68
N THR A 4 -11.70 10.65 7.06
CA THR A 4 -11.69 12.12 7.27
C THR A 4 -12.12 12.49 8.68
N SER A 5 -11.62 13.61 9.18
CA SER A 5 -12.15 14.24 10.39
C SER A 5 -13.53 14.86 10.12
N LEU A 6 -14.21 15.27 11.20
CA LEU A 6 -15.44 16.07 11.09
C LEU A 6 -15.23 17.44 10.43
N SER A 7 -13.99 17.93 10.36
CA SER A 7 -13.64 19.17 9.65
C SER A 7 -13.32 18.96 8.16
N GLY A 8 -13.43 17.73 7.65
CA GLY A 8 -13.10 17.37 6.27
C GLY A 8 -11.61 17.14 6.00
N GLU A 9 -10.76 17.12 7.03
CA GLU A 9 -9.34 16.85 6.88
C GLU A 9 -9.09 15.35 6.67
N ILE A 10 -8.27 15.00 5.68
CA ILE A 10 -7.87 13.61 5.45
C ILE A 10 -6.93 13.13 6.55
N LEU A 11 -7.36 12.06 7.22
CA LEU A 11 -6.60 11.38 8.25
C LEU A 11 -5.63 10.39 7.60
N THR A 12 -4.34 10.64 7.82
CA THR A 12 -3.27 9.73 7.44
C THR A 12 -2.67 9.12 8.69
N GLN A 13 -2.12 7.92 8.59
CA GLN A 13 -1.46 7.27 9.72
C GLN A 13 -0.26 8.09 10.26
N LYS A 14 0.32 9.00 9.46
CA LYS A 14 1.33 9.95 9.93
C LYS A 14 0.76 10.94 10.96
N LYS A 15 -0.46 11.43 10.71
CA LYS A 15 -1.19 12.36 11.60
C LYS A 15 -1.89 11.63 12.74
N VAL A 16 -2.34 10.39 12.48
CA VAL A 16 -3.14 9.57 13.38
C VAL A 16 -2.54 8.17 13.47
N PRO A 17 -1.47 8.00 14.25
CA PRO A 17 -0.75 6.74 14.30
C PRO A 17 -1.59 5.57 14.85
N GLU A 18 -2.63 5.85 15.63
CA GLU A 18 -3.59 4.87 16.14
C GLU A 18 -4.31 4.10 15.03
N MET A 19 -4.31 4.60 13.79
CA MET A 19 -4.78 3.83 12.63
C MET A 19 -4.01 2.51 12.44
N CYS A 20 -2.82 2.33 13.01
CA CYS A 20 -2.09 1.05 12.98
C CYS A 20 -2.81 -0.08 13.72
N PHE A 21 -3.72 0.24 14.67
CA PHE A 21 -4.50 -0.76 15.40
C PHE A 21 -5.64 -1.35 14.57
N ILE A 22 -5.81 -0.93 13.32
CA ILE A 22 -6.83 -1.47 12.42
C ILE A 22 -6.19 -2.54 11.55
N SER A 23 -6.69 -3.77 11.68
CA SER A 23 -6.36 -4.89 10.78
C SER A 23 -7.54 -5.17 9.85
N THR A 24 -7.23 -5.72 8.67
CA THR A 24 -8.22 -6.02 7.65
C THR A 24 -8.00 -7.41 7.08
N PHE A 25 -9.10 -8.08 6.77
CA PHE A 25 -9.10 -9.37 6.08
C PHE A 25 -10.21 -9.35 5.02
N ILE A 26 -9.90 -9.81 3.81
CA ILE A 26 -10.86 -9.84 2.71
C ILE A 26 -11.27 -11.29 2.50
N ASP A 27 -12.57 -11.56 2.62
CA ASP A 27 -13.21 -12.80 2.21
C ASP A 27 -13.78 -12.60 0.81
N LEU A 28 -13.18 -13.27 -0.18
CA LEU A 28 -13.56 -13.15 -1.59
C LEU A 28 -14.83 -13.94 -1.91
N ASP A 29 -15.08 -15.05 -1.22
CA ASP A 29 -16.26 -15.89 -1.43
C ASP A 29 -17.51 -15.15 -0.96
N GLN A 30 -17.43 -14.55 0.24
CA GLN A 30 -18.50 -13.75 0.82
C GLN A 30 -18.55 -12.32 0.27
N LYS A 31 -17.48 -11.85 -0.38
CA LYS A 31 -17.31 -10.46 -0.85
C LYS A 31 -17.37 -9.44 0.29
N ILE A 32 -16.79 -9.80 1.43
CA ILE A 32 -16.78 -9.00 2.65
C ILE A 32 -15.34 -8.62 3.02
N LEU A 33 -15.13 -7.32 3.25
CA LEU A 33 -13.95 -6.80 3.95
C LEU A 33 -14.28 -6.79 5.43
N PHE A 34 -13.62 -7.65 6.19
CA PHE A 34 -13.67 -7.62 7.63
C PHE A 34 -12.60 -6.67 8.17
N VAL A 35 -13.01 -5.84 9.12
CA VAL A 35 -12.16 -4.86 9.78
C VAL A 35 -12.17 -5.12 11.28
N GLU A 36 -10.99 -5.15 11.90
CA GLU A 36 -10.81 -5.46 13.31
C GLU A 36 -9.92 -4.42 13.98
N SER A 37 -10.10 -4.26 15.29
CA SER A 37 -9.22 -3.45 16.11
C SER A 37 -9.32 -3.91 17.56
N PRO A 38 -8.22 -3.97 18.34
CA PRO A 38 -8.26 -4.30 19.76
C PRO A 38 -9.06 -3.27 20.58
N ARG A 39 -9.37 -2.10 20.01
CA ARG A 39 -10.19 -1.06 20.63
C ARG A 39 -11.69 -1.22 20.36
N CYS A 40 -12.07 -2.19 19.54
CA CYS A 40 -13.44 -2.50 19.19
C CYS A 40 -13.75 -3.96 19.57
N GLN A 41 -14.86 -4.20 20.25
CA GLN A 41 -15.23 -5.56 20.70
C GLN A 41 -15.68 -6.47 19.55
N VAL A 42 -16.21 -5.89 18.47
CA VAL A 42 -16.84 -6.62 17.38
C VAL A 42 -16.12 -6.33 16.08
N ARG A 43 -15.86 -7.40 15.31
CA ARG A 43 -15.37 -7.35 13.93
C ARG A 43 -16.42 -6.69 13.03
N LEU A 44 -16.02 -5.70 12.24
CA LEU A 44 -16.91 -4.98 11.35
C LEU A 44 -16.89 -5.61 9.94
N PRO A 45 -18.00 -6.16 9.43
CA PRO A 45 -18.11 -6.59 8.04
C PRO A 45 -18.50 -5.41 7.14
N ILE A 46 -17.79 -5.21 6.03
CA ILE A 46 -18.09 -4.22 4.99
C ILE A 46 -18.21 -4.94 3.65
N ASN A 47 -19.39 -4.90 3.03
CA ASN A 47 -19.56 -5.44 1.67
C ASN A 47 -18.92 -4.49 0.65
N PHE A 48 -17.88 -4.96 -0.05
CA PHE A 48 -17.16 -4.13 -1.03
C PHE A 48 -17.71 -4.23 -2.46
N MET A 49 -18.69 -5.10 -2.73
CA MET A 49 -19.35 -5.22 -4.04
C MET A 49 -20.66 -4.45 -4.12
N SER A 50 -21.27 -4.17 -2.97
CA SER A 50 -22.47 -3.35 -2.91
C SER A 50 -22.10 -1.88 -3.15
N ASN A 51 -22.74 -1.26 -4.15
CA ASN A 51 -22.78 0.20 -4.30
C ASN A 51 -23.87 0.83 -3.41
N SER A 52 -24.62 0.02 -2.66
CA SER A 52 -25.76 0.45 -1.84
C SER A 52 -25.37 1.14 -0.53
N CYS A 53 -24.22 1.83 -0.46
CA CYS A 53 -24.03 2.74 0.67
C CYS A 53 -25.06 3.86 0.51
N ASN A 54 -26.09 3.88 1.35
CA ASN A 54 -27.15 4.89 1.34
C ASN A 54 -26.66 6.28 1.81
N GLY A 55 -25.36 6.42 2.09
CA GLY A 55 -24.76 7.69 2.48
C GLY A 55 -24.64 8.66 1.30
N GLY A 56 -24.59 9.95 1.66
CA GLY A 56 -24.42 11.03 0.69
C GLY A 56 -23.13 10.91 -0.12
N ARG A 57 -23.14 11.52 -1.31
CA ARG A 57 -21.93 11.74 -2.10
C ARG A 57 -21.31 13.07 -1.68
N GLU A 58 -20.01 13.08 -1.50
CA GLU A 58 -19.23 14.26 -1.15
C GLU A 58 -18.05 14.44 -2.13
N GLU A 59 -17.54 15.67 -2.22
CA GLU A 59 -16.31 15.96 -2.93
C GLU A 59 -15.19 16.22 -1.93
N ILE A 60 -14.06 15.52 -2.08
CA ILE A 60 -12.87 15.76 -1.27
C ILE A 60 -11.68 16.17 -2.12
N ASN A 61 -10.77 16.95 -1.54
CA ASN A 61 -9.49 17.30 -2.17
C ASN A 61 -8.35 16.52 -1.53
N LEU A 62 -7.69 15.67 -2.31
CA LEU A 62 -6.47 14.97 -1.91
C LEU A 62 -5.34 15.38 -2.85
N HIS A 63 -4.28 15.98 -2.29
CA HIS A 63 -3.09 16.43 -3.02
C HIS A 63 -3.38 17.31 -4.24
N GLY A 64 -4.38 18.19 -4.14
CA GLY A 64 -4.77 19.10 -5.23
C GLY A 64 -5.71 18.48 -6.27
N GLN A 65 -6.11 17.22 -6.10
CA GLN A 65 -7.05 16.53 -6.97
C GLN A 65 -8.40 16.34 -6.26
N ARG A 66 -9.49 16.50 -7.02
CA ARG A 66 -10.86 16.36 -6.52
C ARG A 66 -11.39 14.96 -6.79
N TYR A 67 -11.98 14.35 -5.78
CA TYR A 67 -12.53 13.00 -5.83
C TYR A 67 -13.99 13.03 -5.40
N GLU A 68 -14.85 12.35 -6.16
CA GLU A 68 -16.20 12.04 -5.71
C GLU A 68 -16.14 10.78 -4.85
N VAL A 69 -16.65 10.91 -3.63
CA VAL A 69 -16.59 9.87 -2.61
C VAL A 69 -17.97 9.61 -2.04
N GLN A 70 -18.15 8.37 -1.61
CA GLN A 70 -19.36 7.91 -0.96
C GLN A 70 -19.10 7.76 0.53
N VAL A 71 -19.97 8.37 1.34
CA VAL A 71 -19.90 8.31 2.80
C VAL A 71 -20.52 7.00 3.27
N TYR A 72 -19.87 6.31 4.22
CA TYR A 72 -20.45 5.13 4.85
C TYR A 72 -21.46 5.48 5.94
N GLU A 73 -22.29 4.50 6.31
CA GLU A 73 -23.32 4.63 7.34
C GLU A 73 -22.74 4.95 8.72
N LYS A 74 -23.61 5.47 9.61
CA LYS A 74 -23.21 6.03 10.91
C LYS A 74 -22.55 4.97 11.79
N GLU A 75 -23.02 3.74 11.74
CA GLU A 75 -22.52 2.59 12.50
C GLU A 75 -21.06 2.29 12.14
N ILE A 76 -20.75 2.31 10.84
CA ILE A 76 -19.38 2.14 10.34
C ILE A 76 -18.49 3.29 10.82
N ASN A 77 -18.96 4.54 10.70
CA ASN A 77 -18.20 5.71 11.14
C ASN A 77 -17.93 5.71 12.65
N ILE A 78 -18.90 5.27 13.47
CA ILE A 78 -18.73 5.10 14.92
C ILE A 78 -17.67 4.04 15.21
N TRP A 79 -17.69 2.91 14.49
CA TRP A 79 -16.69 1.85 14.65
C TRP A 79 -15.27 2.37 14.38
N PHE A 80 -15.06 3.08 13.26
CA PHE A 80 -13.75 3.68 12.95
C PHE A 80 -13.36 4.77 13.96
N SER A 81 -14.33 5.56 14.42
CA SER A 81 -14.09 6.58 15.45
C SER A 81 -13.58 5.96 16.75
N ASN A 82 -14.16 4.83 17.17
CA ASN A 82 -13.73 4.09 18.35
C ASN A 82 -12.35 3.44 18.15
N ALA A 83 -12.13 2.80 17.01
CA ALA A 83 -10.85 2.15 16.67
C ALA A 83 -9.69 3.15 16.68
N VAL A 84 -9.91 4.34 16.13
CA VAL A 84 -8.87 5.38 16.05
C VAL A 84 -8.82 6.23 17.32
N GLY A 85 -9.91 6.27 18.11
CA GLY A 85 -10.03 7.06 19.33
C GLY A 85 -10.33 8.54 19.08
N ARG A 86 -10.84 8.90 17.91
CA ARG A 86 -11.26 10.27 17.57
C ARG A 86 -12.39 10.23 16.53
N PRO A 87 -13.32 11.21 16.52
CA PRO A 87 -14.40 11.25 15.54
C PRO A 87 -13.87 11.29 14.10
N CYS A 88 -14.31 10.34 13.28
CA CYS A 88 -13.95 10.26 11.86
C CYS A 88 -15.05 9.61 11.01
N THR A 89 -14.96 9.83 9.70
CA THR A 89 -15.88 9.30 8.68
C THR A 89 -15.10 8.47 7.68
N LEU A 90 -15.60 7.28 7.34
CA LEU A 90 -15.05 6.45 6.28
C LEU A 90 -15.66 6.85 4.93
N LEU A 91 -14.78 7.05 3.96
CA LEU A 91 -15.11 7.44 2.60
C LEU A 91 -14.64 6.37 1.61
N ARG A 92 -15.52 5.98 0.70
CA ARG A 92 -15.21 5.10 -0.43
C ARG A 92 -15.01 5.93 -1.68
N TYR A 93 -14.00 5.60 -2.48
CA TYR A 93 -13.86 6.16 -3.81
C TYR A 93 -15.02 5.66 -4.70
N TYR A 94 -15.72 6.58 -5.36
CA TYR A 94 -16.82 6.28 -6.28
C TYR A 94 -16.41 6.58 -7.72
N ASN A 95 -15.91 7.78 -8.01
CA ASN A 95 -15.41 8.16 -9.33
C ASN A 95 -14.40 9.32 -9.29
N LEU A 96 -13.58 9.46 -10.34
CA LEU A 96 -12.60 10.54 -10.51
C LEU A 96 -13.28 11.70 -11.25
N CYS A 97 -13.38 12.86 -10.62
CA CYS A 97 -13.75 14.10 -11.29
C CYS A 97 -12.54 14.61 -12.09
N LEU A 98 -12.34 14.08 -13.30
CA LEU A 98 -11.31 14.61 -14.20
C LEU A 98 -11.70 16.02 -14.66
N ASN A 99 -11.08 17.04 -14.06
CA ASN A 99 -11.08 18.38 -14.63
C ASN A 99 -10.38 18.33 -16.00
N LYS A 100 -11.16 18.39 -17.09
CA LYS A 100 -10.68 18.62 -18.46
C LYS A 100 -10.13 20.05 -18.58
N SER A 101 -9.01 20.35 -17.92
CA SER A 101 -8.30 21.60 -18.11
C SER A 101 -6.91 21.32 -18.68
N LYS A 102 -6.72 21.82 -19.91
CA LYS A 102 -5.49 21.82 -20.68
C LYS A 102 -4.39 22.48 -19.84
N SER A 103 -3.36 21.71 -19.48
CA SER A 103 -2.07 22.30 -19.19
C SER A 103 -1.00 21.32 -19.64
N THR A 104 -0.15 21.84 -20.51
CA THR A 104 1.11 21.28 -20.98
C THR A 104 2.07 21.23 -19.79
N ASP A 105 2.26 20.04 -19.24
CA ASP A 105 3.51 19.73 -18.54
C ASP A 105 3.74 18.21 -18.63
N MET A 106 4.95 17.85 -19.05
CA MET A 106 5.42 16.51 -19.44
C MET A 106 5.55 15.53 -18.25
N CYS A 107 4.56 15.51 -17.35
CA CYS A 107 4.41 14.55 -16.26
C CYS A 107 3.01 13.92 -16.19
N ARG A 108 2.12 14.20 -17.16
CA ARG A 108 0.69 13.81 -17.11
C ARG A 108 0.29 12.58 -17.92
N ARG A 109 1.21 11.89 -18.59
CA ARG A 109 0.86 10.87 -19.61
C ARG A 109 0.74 9.43 -19.10
N MET A 110 0.55 9.22 -17.79
CA MET A 110 0.33 7.87 -17.25
C MET A 110 -0.52 7.87 -15.98
N GLN A 111 -1.67 8.54 -16.01
CA GLN A 111 -2.76 8.30 -15.06
C GLN A 111 -3.32 6.89 -15.31
N SER A 112 -2.64 5.85 -14.84
CA SER A 112 -3.40 4.78 -14.19
C SER A 112 -4.19 5.49 -13.09
N THR A 113 -5.51 5.30 -13.05
CA THR A 113 -6.42 5.86 -12.04
C THR A 113 -6.06 5.32 -10.66
N LEU A 114 -4.97 5.81 -10.08
CA LEU A 114 -4.60 5.57 -8.70
C LEU A 114 -5.66 6.28 -7.86
N ASN A 115 -6.44 5.52 -7.10
CA ASN A 115 -7.52 6.09 -6.28
C ASN A 115 -6.92 6.94 -5.15
N PHE A 116 -6.51 6.29 -4.06
CA PHE A 116 -5.87 6.93 -2.90
C PHE A 116 -4.46 6.40 -2.63
N SER A 117 -3.86 5.70 -3.61
CA SER A 117 -2.49 5.20 -3.49
C SER A 117 -1.49 6.34 -3.60
N ASN A 118 -0.39 6.26 -2.86
CA ASN A 118 0.59 7.36 -2.80
C ASN A 118 1.39 7.52 -4.10
N GLU A 119 2.02 6.44 -4.59
CA GLU A 119 3.00 6.54 -5.70
C GLU A 119 2.73 5.56 -6.86
N ALA A 120 2.26 4.34 -6.56
CA ALA A 120 1.97 3.34 -7.59
C ALA A 120 0.83 2.38 -7.20
N GLN A 121 0.46 1.49 -8.12
CA GLN A 121 -0.60 0.50 -7.92
C GLN A 121 -0.16 -0.59 -6.95
N PHE A 122 1.07 -1.07 -7.10
CA PHE A 122 1.63 -2.14 -6.29
C PHE A 122 3.02 -1.78 -5.80
N LEU A 123 3.34 -2.29 -4.62
CA LEU A 123 4.69 -2.31 -4.08
C LEU A 123 5.16 -3.77 -3.98
N LEU A 124 6.33 -4.05 -4.57
CA LEU A 124 7.02 -5.33 -4.45
C LEU A 124 8.29 -5.18 -3.59
N ILE A 125 8.52 -6.16 -2.72
CA ILE A 125 9.77 -6.31 -1.94
C ILE A 125 10.23 -7.77 -1.96
N SER A 126 11.54 -8.01 -1.84
CA SER A 126 12.11 -9.35 -1.67
C SER A 126 12.31 -9.73 -0.19
N GLU A 127 12.09 -11.00 0.14
CA GLU A 127 12.40 -11.58 1.45
C GLU A 127 13.91 -11.52 1.74
N GLU A 128 14.75 -11.73 0.72
CA GLU A 128 16.21 -11.64 0.80
C GLU A 128 16.66 -10.20 1.11
N SER A 129 16.03 -9.20 0.50
CA SER A 129 16.24 -7.77 0.81
C SER A 129 15.92 -7.44 2.27
N ILE A 130 14.85 -8.05 2.82
CA ILE A 130 14.46 -7.92 4.23
C ILE A 130 15.44 -8.66 5.15
N SER A 131 15.88 -9.85 4.74
CA SER A 131 16.86 -10.65 5.50
C SER A 131 18.19 -9.93 5.65
N ASP A 132 18.72 -9.36 4.55
CA ASP A 132 19.94 -8.55 4.58
C ASP A 132 19.78 -7.32 5.48
N LEU A 133 18.65 -6.60 5.37
CA LEU A 133 18.34 -5.48 6.26
C LEU A 133 18.33 -5.90 7.74
N ASN A 134 17.68 -7.02 8.06
CA ASN A 134 17.65 -7.57 9.42
C ASN A 134 19.05 -7.92 9.93
N ASN A 135 19.91 -8.50 9.10
CA ASN A 135 21.28 -8.81 9.46
C ASN A 135 22.11 -7.55 9.73
N ARG A 136 21.93 -6.49 8.95
CA ARG A 136 22.57 -5.19 9.19
C ARG A 136 22.11 -4.56 10.51
N ILE A 137 20.81 -4.60 10.80
CA ILE A 137 20.26 -4.09 12.07
C ILE A 137 20.87 -4.86 13.25
N LYS A 138 20.88 -6.20 13.19
CA LYS A 138 21.51 -7.05 14.23
C LYS A 138 22.98 -6.67 14.45
N THR A 139 23.73 -6.49 13.36
CA THR A 139 25.14 -6.09 13.42
C THR A 139 25.32 -4.71 14.04
N ASN A 140 24.46 -3.73 13.72
CA ASN A 140 24.52 -2.39 14.30
C ASN A 140 24.24 -2.41 15.80
N VAL A 141 23.26 -3.19 16.25
CA VAL A 141 22.95 -3.37 17.67
C VAL A 141 24.12 -4.01 18.42
N GLN A 142 24.76 -5.04 17.85
CA GLN A 142 25.96 -5.64 18.44
C GLN A 142 27.14 -4.65 18.57
N LYS A 143 27.22 -3.66 17.67
CA LYS A 143 28.23 -2.59 17.72
C LYS A 143 27.88 -1.44 18.68
N GLY A 144 26.84 -1.59 19.49
CA GLY A 144 26.43 -0.59 20.48
C GLY A 144 25.55 0.54 19.93
N ALA A 145 25.00 0.40 18.72
CA ALA A 145 24.00 1.35 18.23
C ALA A 145 22.70 1.24 19.05
N GLN A 146 22.13 2.38 19.39
CA GLN A 146 20.83 2.47 20.07
C GLN A 146 19.72 2.06 19.10
N GLY A 147 19.22 0.83 19.24
CA GLY A 147 18.14 0.29 18.41
C GLY A 147 17.55 -0.99 19.01
N THR A 148 16.26 -1.21 18.78
CA THR A 148 15.61 -2.48 19.11
C THR A 148 16.09 -3.54 18.12
N GLY A 149 16.85 -4.54 18.56
CA GLY A 149 17.31 -5.67 17.73
C GLY A 149 16.21 -6.63 17.28
N GLY A 150 14.96 -6.17 17.25
CA GLY A 150 13.81 -6.93 16.80
C GLY A 150 13.87 -7.18 15.30
N GLN A 151 13.42 -8.36 14.89
CA GLN A 151 13.27 -8.71 13.48
C GLN A 151 12.20 -7.81 12.83
N ILE A 152 12.57 -7.17 11.73
CA ILE A 152 11.71 -6.34 10.92
C ILE A 152 10.84 -7.26 10.06
N ASP A 153 9.53 -7.14 10.27
CA ASP A 153 8.51 -7.77 9.45
C ASP A 153 8.40 -7.05 8.08
N PRO A 154 8.41 -7.78 6.94
CA PRO A 154 8.14 -7.23 5.61
C PRO A 154 6.88 -6.34 5.54
N MET A 155 5.83 -6.64 6.31
CA MET A 155 4.57 -5.89 6.34
C MET A 155 4.74 -4.45 6.83
N ARG A 156 5.83 -4.10 7.54
CA ARG A 156 6.15 -2.72 7.92
C ARG A 156 6.37 -1.82 6.71
N PHE A 157 6.78 -2.37 5.58
CA PHE A 157 6.96 -1.66 4.32
C PHE A 157 5.67 -1.49 3.53
N ARG A 158 4.58 -2.12 4.00
CA ARG A 158 3.25 -2.15 3.38
C ARG A 158 3.28 -2.64 1.92
N PRO A 159 3.98 -3.76 1.63
CA PRO A 159 4.01 -4.33 0.29
C PRO A 159 2.64 -4.84 -0.13
N ASN A 160 2.43 -4.93 -1.43
CA ASN A 160 1.34 -5.71 -2.01
C ASN A 160 1.83 -7.11 -2.42
N LEU A 161 3.10 -7.19 -2.84
CA LEU A 161 3.75 -8.41 -3.29
C LEU A 161 5.04 -8.59 -2.49
N VAL A 162 5.20 -9.78 -1.91
CA VAL A 162 6.45 -10.23 -1.29
C VAL A 162 6.90 -11.44 -2.08
N ILE A 163 8.15 -11.42 -2.52
CA ILE A 163 8.74 -12.49 -3.33
C ILE A 163 9.94 -13.09 -2.61
N SER A 164 10.28 -14.30 -2.98
CA SER A 164 11.51 -14.97 -2.56
C SER A 164 12.25 -15.53 -3.78
N GLY A 165 13.53 -15.84 -3.57
CA GLY A 165 14.46 -16.25 -4.60
C GLY A 165 15.25 -15.07 -5.18
N GLY A 166 16.54 -15.31 -5.40
CA GLY A 166 17.49 -14.33 -5.94
C GLY A 166 18.43 -13.76 -4.90
N GLU A 167 19.21 -12.76 -5.32
CA GLU A 167 20.10 -12.02 -4.43
C GLU A 167 19.35 -10.87 -3.74
N PRO A 168 19.75 -10.48 -2.51
CA PRO A 168 19.21 -9.28 -1.88
C PRO A 168 19.28 -8.07 -2.82
N TYR A 169 18.16 -7.36 -2.94
CA TYR A 169 17.98 -6.17 -3.79
C TYR A 169 18.01 -6.43 -5.30
N ALA A 170 17.92 -7.68 -5.75
CA ALA A 170 17.82 -8.00 -7.17
C ALA A 170 16.64 -7.28 -7.85
N GLU A 171 15.54 -7.04 -7.10
CA GLU A 171 14.35 -6.35 -7.59
C GLU A 171 14.62 -4.93 -8.12
N ASP A 172 15.65 -4.25 -7.62
CA ASP A 172 16.00 -2.89 -8.05
C ASP A 172 16.34 -2.80 -9.54
N GLY A 173 16.90 -3.88 -10.10
CA GLY A 173 17.33 -3.96 -11.49
C GLY A 173 16.22 -4.34 -12.47
N TRP A 174 15.00 -4.60 -12.00
CA TRP A 174 13.93 -5.13 -12.83
C TRP A 174 13.19 -4.00 -13.55
N ARG A 175 13.04 -4.14 -14.86
CA ARG A 175 12.27 -3.21 -15.71
C ARG A 175 10.86 -3.70 -15.95
N ASN A 176 10.72 -4.98 -16.28
CA ASN A 176 9.45 -5.68 -16.42
C ASN A 176 9.52 -6.99 -15.64
N LEU A 177 8.38 -7.55 -15.27
CA LEU A 177 8.31 -8.88 -14.70
C LEU A 177 6.96 -9.54 -15.02
N LYS A 178 6.96 -10.87 -15.07
CA LYS A 178 5.76 -11.70 -15.18
C LYS A 178 5.61 -12.51 -13.90
N ILE A 179 4.41 -12.52 -13.34
CA ILE A 179 4.03 -13.37 -12.20
C ILE A 179 2.85 -14.22 -12.64
N GLY A 180 3.01 -15.54 -12.66
CA GLY A 180 2.05 -16.41 -13.34
C GLY A 180 1.89 -15.98 -14.81
N ASN A 181 0.70 -15.56 -15.24
CA ASN A 181 0.44 -15.04 -16.60
C ASN A 181 0.30 -13.50 -16.68
N LYS A 182 0.69 -12.78 -15.62
CA LYS A 182 0.36 -11.36 -15.42
C LYS A 182 1.62 -10.52 -15.54
N TYR A 183 1.54 -9.43 -16.29
CA TYR A 183 2.70 -8.59 -16.61
C TYR A 183 2.69 -7.31 -15.79
N PHE A 184 3.87 -6.94 -15.31
CA PHE A 184 4.09 -5.73 -14.54
C PHE A 184 5.30 -4.98 -15.08
N THR A 185 5.22 -3.65 -15.02
CA THR A 185 6.33 -2.75 -15.34
C THR A 185 6.76 -2.05 -14.07
N SER A 186 8.07 -2.04 -13.82
CA SER A 186 8.69 -1.30 -12.73
C SER A 186 8.68 0.19 -13.04
N LEU A 187 8.25 0.97 -12.05
CA LEU A 187 8.29 2.43 -12.05
C LEU A 187 9.53 2.96 -11.29
N GLY A 188 10.40 2.06 -10.81
CA GLY A 188 11.59 2.36 -10.04
C GLY A 188 11.44 2.15 -8.54
N GLY A 189 12.50 2.46 -7.80
CA GLY A 189 12.59 2.25 -6.36
C GLY A 189 11.60 3.11 -5.56
N CYS A 190 11.00 2.52 -4.54
CA CYS A 190 10.07 3.22 -3.65
C CYS A 190 10.83 3.96 -2.54
N ASN A 191 10.60 5.27 -2.44
CA ASN A 191 11.21 6.09 -1.40
C ASN A 191 10.53 5.88 -0.05
N ARG A 192 11.33 5.62 0.98
CA ARG A 192 10.85 5.33 2.32
C ARG A 192 10.87 6.56 3.21
N CYS A 193 9.79 6.69 3.98
CA CYS A 193 9.63 7.73 4.99
C CYS A 193 9.49 7.09 6.37
N GLN A 194 9.43 7.93 7.41
CA GLN A 194 9.33 7.53 8.82
C GLN A 194 8.12 6.62 9.15
N MET A 195 7.17 6.44 8.23
CA MET A 195 6.04 5.53 8.41
C MET A 195 6.48 4.09 8.71
N ILE A 196 7.58 3.62 8.14
CA ILE A 196 8.07 2.24 8.35
C ILE A 196 8.63 2.02 9.76
N ASN A 197 8.83 3.10 10.52
CA ASN A 197 9.36 3.07 11.88
C ASN A 197 8.27 3.00 12.96
N ILE A 198 6.99 2.99 12.58
CA ILE A 198 5.91 2.76 13.53
C ILE A 198 5.98 1.30 13.96
N VAL A 199 6.13 1.07 15.26
CA VAL A 199 6.12 -0.25 15.88
C VAL A 199 4.77 -0.44 16.56
N LEU A 200 4.15 -1.59 16.31
CA LEU A 200 2.96 -2.05 17.01
C LEU A 200 3.28 -3.43 17.57
N GLU A 201 3.44 -3.52 18.89
CA GLU A 201 3.79 -4.76 19.59
C GLU A 201 3.08 -4.80 20.94
N ALA A 202 2.56 -5.97 21.33
CA ALA A 202 1.82 -6.16 22.57
C ALA A 202 0.68 -5.14 22.81
N GLY A 203 0.04 -4.66 21.74
CA GLY A 203 -1.02 -3.66 21.81
C GLY A 203 -0.54 -2.23 22.13
N GLN A 204 0.78 -2.00 22.17
CA GLN A 204 1.39 -0.68 22.34
C GLN A 204 2.00 -0.20 21.03
N MET A 205 1.92 1.11 20.81
CA MET A 205 2.44 1.76 19.62
C MET A 205 3.49 2.82 20.00
N TRP A 206 4.64 2.77 19.33
CA TRP A 206 5.69 3.77 19.48
C TRP A 206 6.45 3.97 18.17
N LYS A 207 7.30 5.00 18.13
CA LYS A 207 8.16 5.30 16.99
C LYS A 207 9.57 4.83 17.28
N SER A 208 10.13 4.02 16.39
CA SER A 208 11.54 3.66 16.37
C SER A 208 12.33 4.58 15.43
N ASN A 209 13.65 4.47 15.45
CA ASN A 209 14.49 5.00 14.37
C ASN A 209 14.74 3.94 13.28
N GLU A 210 14.51 2.67 13.59
CA GLU A 210 14.62 1.54 12.66
C GLU A 210 13.27 1.17 12.03
N PRO A 211 13.26 0.65 10.79
CA PRO A 211 14.43 0.31 9.96
C PRO A 211 15.00 1.46 9.11
N LEU A 212 14.39 2.65 9.14
CA LEU A 212 14.78 3.74 8.24
C LEU A 212 16.21 4.23 8.47
N ALA A 213 16.70 4.24 9.72
CA ALA A 213 18.07 4.65 10.05
C ALA A 213 19.10 3.72 9.41
N THR A 214 18.92 2.39 9.54
CA THR A 214 19.81 1.44 8.89
C THR A 214 19.73 1.55 7.37
N LEU A 215 18.53 1.63 6.78
CA LEU A 215 18.40 1.85 5.33
C LEU A 215 19.09 3.14 4.87
N ALA A 216 18.99 4.23 5.64
CA ALA A 216 19.64 5.49 5.30
C ALA A 216 21.17 5.40 5.20
N SER A 217 21.79 4.43 5.87
CA SER A 217 23.26 4.27 5.89
C SER A 217 23.84 3.66 4.61
N TYR A 218 23.05 2.88 3.85
CA TYR A 218 23.55 2.16 2.66
C TYR A 218 22.63 2.20 1.43
N ARG A 219 21.38 2.66 1.59
CA ARG A 219 20.36 2.74 0.52
C ARG A 219 19.94 4.17 0.19
N ARG A 220 20.73 5.15 0.63
CA ARG A 220 20.48 6.56 0.34
C ARG A 220 21.05 6.92 -1.03
N GLU A 221 20.18 7.26 -1.97
CA GLU A 221 20.55 7.73 -3.30
C GLU A 221 19.89 9.08 -3.58
N LYS A 222 20.69 10.10 -3.95
CA LYS A 222 20.21 11.45 -4.30
C LYS A 222 19.20 12.04 -3.28
N GLY A 223 19.44 11.78 -1.99
CA GLY A 223 18.58 12.25 -0.89
C GLY A 223 17.32 11.43 -0.61
N LYS A 224 17.07 10.35 -1.36
CA LYS A 224 15.99 9.39 -1.14
C LYS A 224 16.52 8.09 -0.53
N ILE A 225 15.72 7.43 0.29
CA ILE A 225 16.07 6.13 0.88
C ILE A 225 15.22 5.08 0.18
N LEU A 226 15.83 4.23 -0.64
CA LEU A 226 15.09 3.34 -1.54
C LEU A 226 15.01 1.91 -0.98
N PHE A 227 13.81 1.34 -0.97
CA PHE A 227 13.60 -0.06 -0.60
C PHE A 227 12.36 -0.61 -1.31
N GLY A 228 12.52 -1.70 -2.05
CA GLY A 228 11.48 -2.27 -2.92
C GLY A 228 11.20 -1.45 -4.17
N ILE A 229 10.43 -2.01 -5.08
CA ILE A 229 10.08 -1.40 -6.36
C ILE A 229 8.59 -1.14 -6.48
N LEU A 230 8.26 -0.01 -7.09
CA LEU A 230 6.90 0.36 -7.44
C LEU A 230 6.53 -0.32 -8.76
N LEU A 231 5.38 -0.99 -8.80
CA LEU A 231 4.92 -1.70 -9.99
C LEU A 231 3.60 -1.12 -10.50
N LYS A 232 3.49 -1.18 -11.83
CA LYS A 232 2.25 -0.94 -12.57
C LYS A 232 1.86 -2.23 -13.27
N TYR A 233 0.59 -2.60 -13.17
CA TYR A 233 0.04 -3.71 -13.94
C TYR A 233 -0.14 -3.30 -15.40
N GLY A 234 0.38 -4.12 -16.32
CA GLY A 234 0.27 -3.94 -17.76
C GLY A 234 -0.50 -5.09 -18.39
N LYS A 235 -1.38 -4.78 -19.36
CA LYS A 235 -1.88 -5.79 -20.29
C LYS A 235 -0.82 -5.98 -21.38
N ARG A 236 -0.53 -7.23 -21.76
CA ARG A 236 0.35 -7.51 -22.90
C ARG A 236 -0.30 -6.90 -24.14
N THR A 237 0.33 -5.90 -24.76
CA THR A 237 -0.08 -5.40 -26.07
C THR A 237 0.42 -6.42 -27.10
N VAL A 238 -0.28 -7.54 -27.24
CA VAL A 238 -0.08 -8.41 -28.41
C VAL A 238 -0.83 -7.75 -29.54
N GLY A 239 -0.12 -7.45 -30.64
CA GLY A 239 -0.76 -6.96 -31.85
C GLY A 239 -1.76 -7.98 -32.36
N TRP A 240 -2.96 -7.52 -32.69
CA TRP A 240 -3.82 -7.99 -33.77
C TRP A 240 -3.62 -9.47 -34.15
N ASP A 241 -4.09 -10.36 -33.28
CA ASP A 241 -4.63 -11.66 -33.65
C ASP A 241 -5.61 -12.01 -32.52
N ASP A 242 -6.88 -11.63 -32.72
CA ASP A 242 -8.03 -11.93 -31.88
C ASP A 242 -8.39 -13.42 -32.01
N ASP A 243 -7.54 -14.31 -31.51
CA ASP A 243 -7.91 -15.73 -31.42
C ASP A 243 -7.20 -16.43 -30.26
N ASP A 244 -7.46 -16.00 -29.03
CA ASP A 244 -7.29 -16.86 -27.86
C ASP A 244 -8.39 -16.58 -26.83
N ASN A 245 -9.26 -17.59 -26.67
CA ASN A 245 -10.17 -17.81 -25.55
C ASN A 245 -9.37 -18.11 -24.26
N ASP A 246 -8.33 -17.34 -23.97
CA ASP A 246 -7.61 -17.45 -22.70
C ASP A 246 -8.53 -16.90 -21.62
N GLU A 247 -9.12 -17.84 -20.88
CA GLU A 247 -9.88 -17.63 -19.67
C GLU A 247 -9.11 -16.63 -18.78
N TYR A 248 -9.60 -15.38 -18.77
CA TYR A 248 -8.90 -14.23 -18.24
C TYR A 248 -8.91 -14.29 -16.71
N ASP A 249 -8.16 -15.22 -16.12
CA ASP A 249 -8.02 -15.32 -14.68
C ASP A 249 -7.30 -14.06 -14.18
N PRO A 250 -7.97 -13.14 -13.45
CA PRO A 250 -7.36 -11.91 -13.00
C PRO A 250 -6.52 -12.12 -11.73
N TRP A 251 -6.51 -13.33 -11.16
CA TRP A 251 -5.95 -13.59 -9.84
C TRP A 251 -4.45 -13.90 -9.90
N LEU A 252 -3.76 -13.43 -8.87
CA LEU A 252 -2.43 -13.90 -8.51
C LEU A 252 -2.57 -14.84 -7.32
N GLN A 253 -1.74 -15.88 -7.29
CA GLN A 253 -1.70 -16.86 -6.21
C GLN A 253 -0.29 -16.96 -5.63
N VAL A 254 -0.21 -17.17 -4.32
CA VAL A 254 1.06 -17.44 -3.65
C VAL A 254 1.66 -18.74 -4.21
N GLY A 255 2.96 -18.72 -4.48
CA GLY A 255 3.68 -19.84 -5.08
C GLY A 255 3.79 -19.79 -6.61
N GLN A 256 3.22 -18.77 -7.26
CA GLN A 256 3.47 -18.53 -8.69
C GLN A 256 4.90 -18.04 -8.93
N ASP A 257 5.53 -18.55 -9.99
CA ASP A 257 6.86 -18.15 -10.40
C ASP A 257 6.91 -16.67 -10.83
N VAL A 258 8.04 -16.04 -10.50
CA VAL A 258 8.34 -14.65 -10.85
C VAL A 258 9.49 -14.64 -11.84
N HIS A 259 9.23 -14.11 -13.03
CA HIS A 259 10.19 -14.00 -14.11
C HIS A 259 10.51 -12.53 -14.36
N PRO A 260 11.68 -12.03 -13.93
CA PRO A 260 12.09 -10.65 -14.15
C PRO A 260 12.69 -10.45 -15.54
N ASN A 261 12.63 -9.21 -16.03
CA ASN A 261 13.21 -8.73 -17.29
C ASN A 261 12.85 -9.59 -18.51
N ILE A 262 11.57 -9.94 -18.63
CA ILE A 262 11.05 -10.53 -19.86
C ILE A 262 10.97 -9.44 -20.92
N ASP A 263 11.49 -9.76 -22.10
CA ASP A 263 11.42 -8.97 -23.33
C ASP A 263 10.01 -8.99 -23.96
#